data_AF-A0A5P2H5M0-F1
#
_entry.id   AF-A0A5P2H5M0-F1
#
_cell.length_a   1.000
_cell.length_b   1.000
_cell.length_c   1.000
_cell.angle_alpha   90.00
_cell.angle_beta   90.00
_cell.angle_gamma   90.00
#
_symmetry.space_group_name_H-M   'P 1'
#
loop_
_entity.id
_entity.type
_entity.pdbx_description
1 polymer ?
#
loop_
_entity_poly.entity_id
_entity_poly.type
_entity_poly.pdbx_seq_one_letter_code
_entity_poly.pdbx_strand_id
1 'polypeptide(L)'
;MTVLPRHWTHEELAGDAAIAAAQFRAERLEISDAWDVKYREARDKFDQLFRTLGDLTPAGITDASLAAAYGQGLGEALRYLAGPPISDDDLRVIADVDSSAPGVLRRDAAALRKVFGVIERVIDPHRFPWFAAGTAPTAAEREAALLASAALLAAQRIATERRNDGKDTQETMVKDYLRGLGFHEVAAVPINTLVRGPQAMEFCAECPLGERKADVVVRLHDTRLMAIECKVSNSATNSVKRLNNDAAVKAEHWIKQFGTIQVVPAAALAGVFKVLNLRQAQERGLSLFWSHGLERLGAFIDSAR
;
A
#
# COMPACT_ATOMS: atom_id res chain seq x y z
N MET A 1 35.56 17.72 6.26
CA MET A 1 35.62 16.24 6.28
C MET A 1 34.21 15.73 6.03
N THR A 2 34.01 14.80 5.10
CA THR A 2 32.67 14.25 4.81
C THR A 2 32.20 13.41 6.00
N VAL A 3 31.10 13.81 6.64
CA VAL A 3 30.52 13.06 7.76
C VAL A 3 29.74 11.86 7.22
N LEU A 4 30.04 10.68 7.73
CA LEU A 4 29.31 9.45 7.38
C LEU A 4 28.20 9.19 8.40
N PRO A 5 27.05 8.64 7.98
CA PRO A 5 26.04 8.16 8.89
C PRO A 5 26.63 7.17 9.88
N ARG A 6 26.12 7.21 11.12
CA ARG A 6 26.55 6.30 12.17
C ARG A 6 26.25 4.86 11.79
N HIS A 7 27.23 3.98 12.00
CA HIS A 7 27.01 2.54 11.97
C HIS A 7 26.58 2.07 13.36
N TRP A 8 25.35 1.59 13.49
CA TRP A 8 24.77 1.18 14.77
C TRP A 8 25.37 -0.14 15.26
N THR A 9 25.58 -0.26 16.56
CA THR A 9 26.01 -1.52 17.18
C THR A 9 24.87 -2.54 17.20
N HIS A 10 25.20 -3.81 17.45
CA HIS A 10 24.18 -4.86 17.59
C HIS A 10 23.17 -4.55 18.69
N GLU A 11 23.63 -4.05 19.84
CA GLU A 11 22.78 -3.75 20.99
C GLU A 11 21.84 -2.58 20.70
N GLU A 12 22.33 -1.54 20.03
CA GLU A 12 21.50 -0.40 19.61
C GLU A 12 20.42 -0.81 18.60
N LEU A 13 20.81 -1.61 17.59
CA LEU A 13 19.86 -2.16 16.63
C LEU A 13 18.81 -3.05 17.30
N ALA A 14 19.20 -3.83 18.30
CA ALA A 14 18.28 -4.66 19.07
C ALA A 14 17.30 -3.83 19.90
N GLY A 15 17.80 -2.77 20.56
CA GLY A 15 16.99 -1.83 21.31
C GLY A 15 15.93 -1.14 20.44
N ASP A 16 16.35 -0.55 19.32
CA ASP A 16 15.41 0.13 18.42
C ASP A 16 14.43 -0.84 17.76
N ALA A 17 14.87 -2.04 17.37
CA ALA A 17 13.97 -3.06 16.83
C ALA A 17 12.92 -3.51 17.85
N ALA A 18 13.28 -3.57 19.14
CA ALA A 18 12.33 -3.88 20.21
C ALA A 18 11.29 -2.77 20.42
N ILE A 19 11.71 -1.49 20.36
CA ILE A 19 10.81 -0.33 20.44
C ILE A 19 9.84 -0.33 19.25
N ALA A 20 10.35 -0.43 18.03
CA ALA A 20 9.53 -0.46 16.82
C ALA A 20 8.53 -1.63 16.82
N ALA A 21 8.95 -2.81 17.31
CA ALA A 21 8.04 -3.95 17.45
C ALA A 21 6.98 -3.73 18.54
N ALA A 22 7.30 -3.02 19.63
CA ALA A 22 6.34 -2.67 20.67
C ALA A 22 5.29 -1.67 20.16
N GLN A 23 5.70 -0.64 19.43
CA GLN A 23 4.79 0.30 18.78
C GLN A 23 3.88 -0.40 17.78
N PHE A 24 4.44 -1.25 16.92
CA PHE A 24 3.64 -2.06 16.00
C PHE A 24 2.58 -2.92 16.73
N ARG A 25 2.92 -3.51 17.88
CA ARG A 25 1.93 -4.26 18.68
C ARG A 25 0.86 -3.35 19.25
N ALA A 26 1.24 -2.18 19.78
CA ALA A 26 0.31 -1.21 20.33
C ALA A 26 -0.70 -0.73 19.27
N GLU A 27 -0.21 -0.28 18.10
CA GLU A 27 -1.03 0.16 16.97
C GLU A 27 -2.00 -0.94 16.50
N ARG A 28 -1.56 -2.20 16.50
CA ARG A 28 -2.40 -3.33 16.04
C ARG A 28 -3.48 -3.73 17.02
N LEU A 29 -3.29 -3.42 18.30
CA LEU A 29 -4.22 -3.72 19.39
C LEU A 29 -5.05 -2.49 19.80
N GLU A 30 -4.78 -1.34 19.19
CA GLU A 30 -5.54 -0.13 19.43
C GLU A 30 -7.00 -0.33 19.04
N ILE A 31 -7.88 0.05 19.96
CA ILE A 31 -9.32 0.01 19.72
C ILE A 31 -9.64 1.15 18.75
N SER A 32 -10.11 0.81 17.55
CA SER A 32 -10.60 1.78 16.58
C SER A 32 -12.00 1.41 16.09
N ASP A 33 -12.73 2.42 15.64
CA ASP A 33 -14.01 2.27 14.97
C ASP A 33 -13.86 1.85 13.49
N ALA A 34 -12.62 1.72 13.00
CA ALA A 34 -12.32 1.40 11.60
C ALA A 34 -13.04 0.13 11.14
N TRP A 35 -13.09 -0.93 11.95
CA TRP A 35 -13.82 -2.15 11.61
C TRP A 35 -15.32 -1.87 11.41
N ASP A 36 -15.94 -1.16 12.35
CA ASP A 36 -17.38 -0.86 12.31
C ASP A 36 -17.73 0.06 11.13
N VAL A 37 -16.88 1.05 10.84
CA VAL A 37 -17.02 1.91 9.66
C VAL A 37 -16.95 1.08 8.37
N LYS A 38 -15.89 0.28 8.18
CA LYS A 38 -15.75 -0.54 6.95
C LYS A 38 -16.87 -1.58 6.83
N TYR A 39 -17.33 -2.15 7.95
CA TYR A 39 -18.45 -3.08 7.96
C TYR A 39 -19.75 -2.42 7.50
N ARG A 40 -20.11 -1.26 8.07
CA ARG A 40 -21.32 -0.53 7.69
C ARG A 40 -21.29 -0.09 6.22
N GLU A 41 -20.18 0.48 5.77
CA GLU A 41 -20.00 0.84 4.35
C GLU A 41 -20.15 -0.36 3.41
N ALA A 42 -19.55 -1.50 3.78
CA ALA A 42 -19.66 -2.72 2.99
C ALA A 42 -21.10 -3.25 2.97
N ARG A 43 -21.78 -3.25 4.12
CA ARG A 43 -23.18 -3.67 4.24
C ARG A 43 -24.10 -2.81 3.39
N ASP A 44 -23.98 -1.49 3.48
CA ASP A 44 -24.77 -0.55 2.68
C ASP A 44 -24.54 -0.77 1.17
N LYS A 45 -23.29 -1.03 0.79
CA LYS A 45 -22.91 -1.32 -0.60
C LYS A 45 -23.57 -2.61 -1.13
N PHE A 46 -23.60 -3.68 -0.33
CA PHE A 46 -24.29 -4.91 -0.72
C PHE A 46 -25.82 -4.78 -0.70
N ASP A 47 -26.38 -4.06 0.27
CA ASP A 47 -27.82 -3.83 0.31
C ASP A 47 -28.29 -3.02 -0.91
N GLN A 48 -27.53 -1.99 -1.31
CA GLN A 48 -27.77 -1.25 -2.55
C GLN A 48 -27.61 -2.12 -3.79
N LEU A 49 -26.61 -2.99 -3.83
CA LEU A 49 -26.41 -3.93 -4.94
C LEU A 49 -27.60 -4.89 -5.09
N PHE A 50 -28.05 -5.48 -3.99
CA PHE A 50 -29.20 -6.40 -4.00
C PHE A 50 -30.47 -5.68 -4.46
N ARG A 51 -30.76 -4.48 -3.97
CA ARG A 51 -31.90 -3.68 -4.46
C ARG A 51 -31.79 -3.39 -5.95
N THR A 52 -30.58 -3.08 -6.43
CA THR A 52 -30.32 -2.74 -7.84
C THR A 52 -30.50 -3.95 -8.75
N LEU A 53 -30.10 -5.15 -8.31
CA LEU A 53 -30.15 -6.39 -9.09
C LEU A 53 -31.32 -7.30 -8.73
N GLY A 54 -32.35 -6.78 -8.04
CA GLY A 54 -33.53 -7.55 -7.63
C GLY A 54 -33.18 -8.79 -6.80
N ASP A 55 -32.37 -8.61 -5.76
CA ASP A 55 -31.82 -9.65 -4.88
C ASP A 55 -31.16 -10.80 -5.63
N LEU A 56 -30.53 -10.51 -6.78
CA LEU A 56 -29.88 -11.49 -7.66
C LEU A 56 -30.85 -12.51 -8.28
N THR A 57 -32.14 -12.20 -8.35
CA THR A 57 -33.09 -13.03 -9.10
C THR A 57 -32.83 -12.90 -10.60
N PRO A 58 -33.10 -13.95 -11.42
CA PRO A 58 -32.88 -13.87 -12.88
C PRO A 58 -33.58 -12.69 -13.54
N ALA A 59 -34.78 -12.33 -13.07
CA ALA A 59 -35.54 -11.18 -13.57
C ALA A 59 -34.93 -9.82 -13.20
N GLY A 60 -34.18 -9.75 -12.08
CA GLY A 60 -33.52 -8.54 -11.61
C GLY A 60 -32.20 -8.22 -12.34
N ILE A 61 -31.63 -9.19 -13.06
CA ILE A 61 -30.32 -9.07 -13.72
C ILE A 61 -30.49 -8.74 -15.21
N THR A 62 -30.52 -7.45 -15.50
CA THR A 62 -30.69 -6.89 -16.85
C THR A 62 -29.50 -6.02 -17.23
N ASP A 63 -29.34 -5.69 -18.51
CA ASP A 63 -28.29 -4.76 -18.96
C ASP A 63 -28.40 -3.42 -18.24
N ALA A 64 -29.65 -2.96 -18.04
CA ALA A 64 -29.95 -1.71 -17.35
C ALA A 64 -29.57 -1.76 -15.87
N SER A 65 -29.91 -2.84 -15.15
CA SER A 65 -29.58 -2.96 -13.73
C SER A 65 -28.07 -3.17 -13.50
N LEU A 66 -27.39 -3.92 -14.37
CA LEU A 66 -25.93 -4.04 -14.35
C LEU A 66 -25.27 -2.68 -14.62
N ALA A 67 -25.75 -1.91 -15.60
CA ALA A 67 -25.19 -0.60 -15.93
C ALA A 67 -25.43 0.39 -14.78
N ALA A 68 -26.60 0.32 -14.13
CA ALA A 68 -26.91 1.09 -12.94
C ALA A 68 -25.97 0.74 -11.78
N ALA A 69 -25.72 -0.54 -11.53
CA ALA A 69 -24.81 -0.98 -10.47
C ALA A 69 -23.39 -0.42 -10.65
N TYR A 70 -22.84 -0.48 -11.87
CA TYR A 70 -21.54 0.13 -12.17
C TYR A 70 -21.57 1.65 -12.08
N GLY A 71 -22.64 2.29 -12.57
CA GLY A 71 -22.83 3.74 -12.48
C GLY A 71 -22.89 4.26 -11.05
N GLN A 72 -23.37 3.43 -10.11
CA GLN A 72 -23.43 3.72 -8.68
C GLN A 72 -22.15 3.31 -7.92
N GLY A 73 -21.11 2.83 -8.60
CA GLY A 73 -19.85 2.43 -7.95
C GLY A 73 -19.89 1.08 -7.23
N LEU A 74 -20.87 0.22 -7.57
CA LEU A 74 -21.07 -1.10 -6.96
C LEU A 74 -20.23 -2.21 -7.61
N GLY A 75 -19.37 -1.88 -8.58
CA GLY A 75 -18.51 -2.84 -9.28
C GLY A 75 -17.66 -3.70 -8.34
N GLU A 76 -17.14 -3.12 -7.26
CA GLU A 76 -16.42 -3.88 -6.23
C GLU A 76 -17.31 -4.93 -5.54
N ALA A 77 -18.55 -4.58 -5.18
CA ALA A 77 -19.46 -5.54 -4.54
C ALA A 77 -19.89 -6.64 -5.52
N LEU A 78 -20.07 -6.32 -6.81
CA LEU A 78 -20.29 -7.30 -7.87
C LEU A 78 -19.18 -8.35 -7.93
N ARG A 79 -17.91 -7.93 -7.91
CA ARG A 79 -16.76 -8.86 -7.92
C ARG A 79 -16.72 -9.78 -6.69
N TYR A 80 -17.29 -9.33 -5.58
CA TYR A 80 -17.34 -10.09 -4.33
C TYR A 80 -18.57 -11.00 -4.24
N LEU A 81 -19.48 -10.99 -5.21
CA LEU A 81 -20.49 -12.06 -5.34
C LEU A 81 -19.83 -13.42 -5.65
N ALA A 82 -18.66 -13.40 -6.29
CA ALA A 82 -17.89 -14.60 -6.58
C ALA A 82 -17.36 -15.29 -5.31
N GLY A 83 -17.32 -16.61 -5.32
CA GLY A 83 -16.69 -17.47 -4.31
C GLY A 83 -15.58 -18.30 -4.93
N PRO A 84 -14.28 -17.94 -4.79
CA PRO A 84 -13.74 -16.78 -4.06
C PRO A 84 -13.89 -15.43 -4.81
N PRO A 85 -13.76 -14.28 -4.12
CA PRO A 85 -13.78 -12.95 -4.76
C PRO A 85 -12.70 -12.79 -5.84
N ILE A 86 -13.03 -12.07 -6.91
CA ILE A 86 -12.12 -11.82 -8.03
C ILE A 86 -11.53 -10.41 -7.95
N SER A 87 -10.22 -10.26 -8.20
CA SER A 87 -9.57 -8.95 -8.30
C SER A 87 -10.02 -8.19 -9.55
N ASP A 88 -9.82 -6.87 -9.60
CA ASP A 88 -10.21 -6.08 -10.78
C ASP A 88 -9.39 -6.46 -12.02
N ASP A 89 -8.08 -6.68 -11.82
CA ASP A 89 -7.15 -7.10 -12.87
C ASP A 89 -7.47 -8.50 -13.40
N ASP A 90 -7.72 -9.47 -12.51
CA ASP A 90 -8.08 -10.83 -12.93
C ASP A 90 -9.40 -10.82 -13.71
N LEU A 91 -10.39 -10.07 -13.23
CA LEU A 91 -11.68 -10.00 -13.89
C LEU A 91 -11.56 -9.40 -15.30
N ARG A 92 -10.75 -8.35 -15.47
CA ARG A 92 -10.49 -7.77 -16.79
C ARG A 92 -9.88 -8.79 -17.75
N VAL A 93 -8.91 -9.57 -17.28
CA VAL A 93 -8.23 -10.60 -18.08
C VAL A 93 -9.18 -11.75 -18.43
N ILE A 94 -9.91 -12.27 -17.44
CA ILE A 94 -10.80 -13.43 -17.64
C ILE A 94 -12.01 -13.06 -18.49
N ALA A 95 -12.55 -11.84 -18.32
CA ALA A 95 -13.68 -11.36 -19.10
C ALA A 95 -13.30 -10.92 -20.51
N ASP A 96 -12.00 -10.81 -20.83
CA ASP A 96 -11.52 -10.35 -22.14
C ASP A 96 -12.14 -8.98 -22.52
N VAL A 97 -11.85 -7.98 -21.68
CA VAL A 97 -12.28 -6.58 -21.88
C VAL A 97 -11.10 -5.63 -21.74
N ASP A 98 -11.08 -4.57 -22.55
CA ASP A 98 -9.97 -3.60 -22.56
C ASP A 98 -9.93 -2.72 -21.29
N SER A 99 -11.08 -2.51 -20.64
CA SER A 99 -11.19 -1.65 -19.47
C SER A 99 -12.25 -2.15 -18.48
N SER A 100 -11.91 -2.14 -17.20
CA SER A 100 -12.82 -2.34 -16.07
C SER A 100 -13.34 -1.02 -15.47
N ALA A 101 -12.96 0.13 -16.05
CA ALA A 101 -13.28 1.44 -15.48
C ALA A 101 -14.81 1.68 -15.48
N PRO A 102 -15.42 2.12 -14.35
CA PRO A 102 -16.87 2.29 -14.25
C PRO A 102 -17.46 3.24 -15.31
N GLY A 103 -16.72 4.29 -15.66
CA GLY A 103 -17.12 5.26 -16.68
C GLY A 103 -17.20 4.69 -18.10
N VAL A 104 -16.42 3.64 -18.37
CA VAL A 104 -16.38 2.91 -19.65
C VAL A 104 -17.41 1.79 -19.65
N LEU A 105 -17.35 0.88 -18.68
CA LEU A 105 -18.22 -0.31 -18.63
C LEU A 105 -19.71 0.03 -18.57
N ARG A 106 -20.11 1.10 -17.88
CA ARG A 106 -21.54 1.49 -17.81
C ARG A 106 -22.14 1.88 -19.16
N ARG A 107 -21.29 2.20 -20.16
CA ARG A 107 -21.70 2.61 -21.51
C ARG A 107 -21.52 1.50 -22.55
N ASP A 108 -20.92 0.39 -22.16
CA ASP A 108 -20.66 -0.75 -23.03
C ASP A 108 -21.35 -1.99 -22.48
N ALA A 109 -22.59 -2.20 -22.92
CA ALA A 109 -23.42 -3.33 -22.48
C ALA A 109 -22.78 -4.69 -22.83
N ALA A 110 -22.04 -4.79 -23.94
CA ALA A 110 -21.41 -6.03 -24.36
C ALA A 110 -20.24 -6.38 -23.43
N ALA A 111 -19.36 -5.42 -23.14
CA ALA A 111 -18.28 -5.61 -22.17
C ALA A 111 -18.83 -5.90 -20.77
N LEU A 112 -19.87 -5.19 -20.35
CA LEU A 112 -20.53 -5.40 -19.06
C LEU A 112 -21.10 -6.82 -18.92
N ARG A 113 -21.70 -7.36 -19.99
CA ARG A 113 -22.20 -8.74 -20.01
C ARG A 113 -21.08 -9.76 -19.99
N LYS A 114 -19.97 -9.54 -20.68
CA LYS A 114 -18.78 -10.40 -20.55
C LYS A 114 -18.31 -10.45 -19.10
N VAL A 115 -18.17 -9.29 -18.47
CA VAL A 115 -17.73 -9.16 -17.07
C VAL A 115 -18.68 -9.87 -16.11
N PHE A 116 -19.98 -9.61 -16.21
CA PHE A 116 -20.96 -10.29 -15.36
C PHE A 116 -21.01 -11.78 -15.62
N GLY A 117 -20.89 -12.24 -16.88
CA GLY A 117 -20.89 -13.66 -17.23
C GLY A 117 -19.73 -14.44 -16.60
N VAL A 118 -18.60 -13.80 -16.30
CA VAL A 118 -17.53 -14.41 -15.50
C VAL A 118 -17.99 -14.56 -14.04
N ILE A 119 -18.53 -13.50 -13.44
CA ILE A 119 -19.00 -13.51 -12.05
C ILE A 119 -20.10 -14.55 -11.85
N GLU A 120 -21.10 -14.57 -12.74
CA GLU A 120 -22.24 -15.48 -12.73
C GLU A 120 -21.83 -16.95 -12.63
N ARG A 121 -20.78 -17.35 -13.36
CA ARG A 121 -20.25 -18.72 -13.35
C ARG A 121 -19.68 -19.17 -12.01
N VAL A 122 -19.30 -18.22 -11.15
CA VAL A 122 -18.62 -18.48 -9.88
C VAL A 122 -19.28 -17.76 -8.71
N ILE A 123 -20.56 -17.38 -8.83
CA ILE A 123 -21.33 -16.84 -7.70
C ILE A 123 -21.27 -17.84 -6.55
N ASP A 124 -20.98 -17.33 -5.36
CA ASP A 124 -20.80 -18.15 -4.17
C ASP A 124 -22.11 -18.85 -3.77
N PRO A 125 -22.23 -20.18 -3.93
CA PRO A 125 -23.47 -20.89 -3.67
C PRO A 125 -23.80 -20.97 -2.16
N HIS A 126 -22.83 -20.72 -1.28
CA HIS A 126 -23.05 -20.73 0.16
C HIS A 126 -23.61 -19.40 0.65
N ARG A 127 -23.23 -18.28 0.01
CA ARG A 127 -23.79 -16.95 0.32
C ARG A 127 -25.08 -16.66 -0.44
N PHE A 128 -25.23 -17.20 -1.66
CA PHE A 128 -26.36 -16.90 -2.55
C PHE A 128 -27.05 -18.19 -3.03
N PRO A 129 -27.52 -19.08 -2.13
CA PRO A 129 -28.06 -20.39 -2.51
C PRO A 129 -29.27 -20.32 -3.46
N TRP A 130 -30.07 -19.26 -3.35
CA TRP A 130 -31.24 -19.04 -4.19
C TRP A 130 -30.87 -18.73 -5.66
N PHE A 131 -29.65 -18.25 -5.92
CA PHE A 131 -29.20 -17.94 -7.27
C PHE A 131 -29.20 -19.19 -8.15
N ALA A 132 -28.60 -20.29 -7.65
CA ALA A 132 -28.59 -21.57 -8.34
C ALA A 132 -29.99 -22.23 -8.39
N ALA A 133 -30.82 -21.98 -7.37
CA ALA A 133 -32.19 -22.47 -7.35
C ALA A 133 -33.13 -21.71 -8.31
N GLY A 134 -32.73 -20.53 -8.80
CA GLY A 134 -33.56 -19.67 -9.62
C GLY A 134 -34.78 -19.09 -8.88
N THR A 135 -34.71 -19.00 -7.56
CA THR A 135 -35.81 -18.53 -6.70
C THR A 135 -35.48 -17.17 -6.08
N ALA A 136 -36.49 -16.52 -5.49
CA ALA A 136 -36.25 -15.37 -4.61
C ALA A 136 -35.70 -15.84 -3.26
N PRO A 137 -34.81 -15.06 -2.61
CA PRO A 137 -34.34 -15.39 -1.27
C PRO A 137 -35.45 -15.21 -0.23
N THR A 138 -35.41 -16.02 0.81
CA THR A 138 -36.09 -15.72 2.07
C THR A 138 -35.44 -14.52 2.78
N ALA A 139 -36.17 -13.88 3.71
CA ALA A 139 -35.61 -12.79 4.51
C ALA A 139 -34.36 -13.22 5.30
N ALA A 140 -34.33 -14.46 5.78
CA ALA A 140 -33.19 -15.01 6.51
C ALA A 140 -31.97 -15.22 5.60
N GLU A 141 -32.16 -15.79 4.41
CA GLU A 141 -31.07 -15.96 3.44
C GLU A 141 -30.50 -14.63 2.97
N ARG A 142 -31.36 -13.65 2.69
CA ARG A 142 -30.94 -12.30 2.30
C ARG A 142 -30.10 -11.64 3.40
N GLU A 143 -30.55 -11.71 4.66
CA GLU A 143 -29.81 -11.14 5.79
C GLU A 143 -28.48 -11.85 6.05
N ALA A 144 -28.46 -13.19 5.95
CA ALA A 144 -27.23 -13.97 6.07
C ALA A 144 -26.21 -13.59 4.97
N ALA A 145 -26.67 -13.43 3.73
CA ALA A 145 -25.83 -13.03 2.61
C ALA A 145 -25.27 -11.61 2.78
N LEU A 146 -26.08 -10.66 3.27
CA LEU A 146 -25.63 -9.31 3.60
C LEU A 146 -24.54 -9.34 4.68
N LEU A 147 -24.77 -10.05 5.78
CA LEU A 147 -23.82 -10.15 6.88
C LEU A 147 -22.50 -10.75 6.41
N ALA A 148 -22.56 -11.89 5.71
CA ALA A 148 -21.37 -12.59 5.23
C ALA A 148 -20.58 -11.76 4.21
N SER A 149 -21.27 -11.11 3.27
CA SER A 149 -20.62 -10.30 2.23
C SER A 149 -20.03 -9.01 2.80
N ALA A 150 -20.72 -8.35 3.73
CA ALA A 150 -20.21 -7.19 4.43
C ALA A 150 -18.95 -7.51 5.24
N ALA A 151 -18.96 -8.61 6.01
CA ALA A 151 -17.80 -9.05 6.77
C ALA A 151 -16.60 -9.39 5.88
N LEU A 152 -16.83 -10.08 4.76
CA LEU A 152 -15.79 -10.43 3.80
C LEU A 152 -15.12 -9.20 3.18
N LEU A 153 -15.92 -8.25 2.70
CA LEU A 153 -15.40 -7.02 2.08
C LEU A 153 -14.73 -6.11 3.11
N ALA A 154 -15.31 -5.96 4.30
CA ALA A 154 -14.73 -5.18 5.39
C ALA A 154 -13.36 -5.74 5.82
N ALA A 155 -13.26 -7.06 6.00
CA ALA A 155 -12.00 -7.73 6.33
C ALA A 155 -10.93 -7.48 5.27
N GLN A 156 -11.29 -7.56 3.98
CA GLN A 156 -10.35 -7.34 2.90
C GLN A 156 -9.92 -5.86 2.76
N ARG A 157 -10.84 -4.92 3.02
CA ARG A 157 -10.52 -3.48 3.07
C ARG A 157 -9.57 -3.16 4.21
N ILE A 158 -9.88 -3.61 5.44
CA ILE A 158 -9.00 -3.45 6.61
C ILE A 158 -7.64 -4.09 6.36
N ALA A 159 -7.59 -5.27 5.75
CA ALA A 159 -6.34 -5.93 5.42
C ALA A 159 -5.50 -5.14 4.39
N THR A 160 -6.15 -4.47 3.44
CA THR A 160 -5.49 -3.62 2.43
C THR A 160 -5.01 -2.30 3.05
N GLU A 161 -5.86 -1.61 3.77
CA GLU A 161 -5.57 -0.36 4.51
C GLU A 161 -4.37 -0.56 5.44
N ARG A 162 -4.40 -1.60 6.28
CA ARG A 162 -3.28 -1.98 7.15
C ARG A 162 -1.96 -2.31 6.44
N ARG A 163 -1.96 -2.58 5.13
CA ARG A 163 -0.74 -2.79 4.32
C ARG A 163 -0.25 -1.47 3.71
N ASN A 164 -1.15 -0.57 3.35
CA ASN A 164 -0.85 0.69 2.67
C ASN A 164 -0.53 1.80 3.67
N ASP A 165 -1.33 1.94 4.73
CA ASP A 165 -1.17 2.98 5.75
C ASP A 165 0.24 2.99 6.34
N GLY A 166 0.81 1.80 6.59
CA GLY A 166 2.18 1.72 7.08
C GLY A 166 3.19 2.40 6.16
N LYS A 167 3.09 2.18 4.84
CA LYS A 167 4.00 2.78 3.86
C LYS A 167 3.74 4.29 3.73
N ASP A 168 2.49 4.67 3.47
CA ASP A 168 2.15 6.06 3.13
C ASP A 168 2.30 6.99 4.34
N THR A 169 1.95 6.50 5.54
CA THR A 169 2.19 7.22 6.80
C THR A 169 3.68 7.41 7.03
N GLN A 170 4.51 6.38 6.81
CA GLN A 170 5.95 6.50 7.02
C GLN A 170 6.60 7.49 6.05
N GLU A 171 6.25 7.45 4.77
CA GLU A 171 6.77 8.39 3.78
C GLU A 171 6.34 9.83 4.12
N THR A 172 5.07 10.02 4.51
CA THR A 172 4.55 11.31 4.96
C THR A 172 5.29 11.81 6.20
N MET A 173 5.52 10.96 7.21
CA MET A 173 6.29 11.30 8.41
C MET A 173 7.70 11.80 8.09
N VAL A 174 8.41 11.13 7.16
CA VAL A 174 9.75 11.57 6.75
C VAL A 174 9.69 12.94 6.06
N LYS A 175 8.74 13.14 5.14
CA LYS A 175 8.57 14.43 4.43
C LYS A 175 8.20 15.56 5.38
N ASP A 176 7.24 15.33 6.27
CA ASP A 176 6.82 16.31 7.28
C ASP A 176 7.97 16.68 8.20
N TYR A 177 8.77 15.68 8.61
CA TYR A 177 9.96 15.92 9.41
C TYR A 177 11.00 16.77 8.66
N LEU A 178 11.28 16.48 7.39
CA LEU A 178 12.17 17.30 6.55
C LEU A 178 11.66 18.74 6.40
N ARG A 179 10.35 18.94 6.21
CA ARG A 179 9.74 20.28 6.20
C ARG A 179 9.92 20.99 7.55
N GLY A 180 9.79 20.26 8.66
CA GLY A 180 10.07 20.76 10.01
C GLY A 180 11.53 21.19 10.21
N LEU A 181 12.48 20.59 9.50
CA LEU A 181 13.89 21.02 9.45
C LEU A 181 14.13 22.22 8.51
N GLY A 182 13.09 22.75 7.87
CA GLY A 182 13.16 23.89 6.95
C GLY A 182 13.47 23.53 5.49
N PHE A 183 13.41 22.24 5.13
CA PHE A 183 13.53 21.84 3.73
C PHE A 183 12.23 22.08 2.96
N HIS A 184 12.35 22.42 1.68
CA HIS A 184 11.22 22.64 0.78
C HIS A 184 11.06 21.45 -0.15
N GLU A 185 9.82 20.98 -0.32
CA GLU A 185 9.53 19.93 -1.30
C GLU A 185 9.47 20.52 -2.71
N VAL A 186 10.21 19.92 -3.64
CA VAL A 186 10.20 20.27 -5.07
C VAL A 186 9.64 19.13 -5.91
N ALA A 187 9.28 19.44 -7.15
CA ALA A 187 8.73 18.47 -8.08
C ALA A 187 9.71 17.31 -8.34
N ALA A 188 9.20 16.07 -8.24
CA ALA A 188 9.97 14.87 -8.54
C ALA A 188 10.32 14.81 -10.04
N VAL A 189 11.62 14.68 -10.35
CA VAL A 189 12.14 14.50 -11.70
C VAL A 189 13.12 13.32 -11.74
N PRO A 190 13.34 12.66 -12.88
CA PRO A 190 14.37 11.63 -12.99
C PRO A 190 15.78 12.19 -12.74
N ILE A 191 16.48 11.65 -11.74
CA ILE A 191 17.82 12.05 -11.31
C ILE A 191 18.84 11.08 -11.90
N ASN A 192 19.33 11.37 -13.10
CA ASN A 192 20.38 10.56 -13.75
C ASN A 192 21.80 11.08 -13.44
N THR A 193 21.89 12.32 -12.96
CA THR A 193 23.12 12.98 -12.51
C THR A 193 22.81 13.81 -11.27
N LEU A 194 23.78 14.02 -10.39
CA LEU A 194 23.56 14.72 -9.11
C LEU A 194 22.97 16.11 -9.28
N VAL A 195 23.37 16.84 -10.32
CA VAL A 195 22.90 18.21 -10.59
C VAL A 195 21.40 18.29 -10.88
N ARG A 196 20.79 17.17 -11.31
CA ARG A 196 19.34 17.09 -11.58
C ARG A 196 18.51 16.75 -10.35
N GLY A 197 19.16 16.43 -9.22
CA GLY A 197 18.46 16.21 -7.95
C GLY A 197 18.00 17.52 -7.30
N PRO A 198 17.34 17.42 -6.13
CA PRO A 198 17.00 18.58 -5.31
C PRO A 198 18.22 19.47 -5.04
N GLN A 199 18.03 20.77 -4.93
CA GLN A 199 19.08 21.74 -4.61
C GLN A 199 19.20 21.95 -3.10
N ALA A 200 20.06 22.87 -2.67
CA ALA A 200 20.27 23.14 -1.24
C ALA A 200 18.94 23.47 -0.54
N MET A 201 18.71 22.87 0.64
CA MET A 201 17.45 22.99 1.38
C MET A 201 16.21 22.44 0.66
N GLU A 202 16.39 21.54 -0.31
CA GLU A 202 15.29 20.90 -1.03
C GLU A 202 15.30 19.37 -0.88
N PHE A 203 14.10 18.79 -0.98
CA PHE A 203 13.89 17.37 -1.17
C PHE A 203 12.77 17.13 -2.20
N CYS A 204 12.67 15.92 -2.74
CA CYS A 204 11.53 15.52 -3.56
C CYS A 204 10.98 14.16 -3.12
N ALA A 205 9.70 13.93 -3.45
CA ALA A 205 9.00 12.64 -3.29
C ALA A 205 9.55 11.57 -4.26
N GLU A 206 8.84 10.42 -4.33
CA GLU A 206 9.26 9.25 -5.10
C GLU A 206 9.71 9.62 -6.51
N CYS A 207 10.97 9.33 -6.83
CA CYS A 207 11.53 9.62 -8.14
C CYS A 207 12.57 8.57 -8.57
N PRO A 208 12.79 8.37 -9.89
CA PRO A 208 13.94 7.62 -10.36
C PRO A 208 15.25 8.29 -9.95
N LEU A 209 16.11 7.56 -9.25
CA LEU A 209 17.49 7.94 -8.93
C LEU A 209 18.43 6.92 -9.59
N GLY A 210 18.94 7.28 -10.76
CA GLY A 210 19.61 6.35 -11.65
C GLY A 210 18.66 5.23 -12.10
N GLU A 211 19.09 3.98 -11.96
CA GLU A 211 18.30 2.81 -12.39
C GLU A 211 17.22 2.37 -11.38
N ARG A 212 17.20 2.94 -10.17
CA ARG A 212 16.28 2.55 -9.10
C ARG A 212 15.50 3.75 -8.60
N LYS A 213 14.23 3.54 -8.25
CA LYS A 213 13.42 4.56 -7.56
C LYS A 213 13.83 4.67 -6.09
N ALA A 214 13.87 5.90 -5.58
CA ALA A 214 13.93 6.22 -4.15
C ALA A 214 12.58 6.80 -3.71
N ASP A 215 12.15 6.53 -2.48
CA ASP A 215 10.88 7.05 -1.95
C ASP A 215 10.98 8.55 -1.61
N VAL A 216 12.13 8.98 -1.07
CA VAL A 216 12.46 10.40 -0.85
C VAL A 216 13.92 10.64 -1.22
N VAL A 217 14.21 11.76 -1.89
CA VAL A 217 15.59 12.21 -2.14
C VAL A 217 15.77 13.60 -1.53
N VAL A 218 16.80 13.79 -0.71
CA VAL A 218 17.13 15.07 -0.08
C VAL A 218 18.55 15.49 -0.41
N ARG A 219 18.77 16.79 -0.61
CA ARG A 219 20.12 17.36 -0.74
C ARG A 219 20.69 17.64 0.65
N LEU A 220 21.75 16.93 1.03
CA LEU A 220 22.49 17.24 2.26
C LEU A 220 23.22 18.59 2.12
N HIS A 221 23.53 19.22 3.26
CA HIS A 221 24.21 20.53 3.27
C HIS A 221 25.60 20.48 2.59
N ASP A 222 26.30 19.34 2.65
CA ASP A 222 27.57 19.09 1.97
C ASP A 222 27.43 18.68 0.49
N THR A 223 26.26 18.95 -0.10
CA THR A 223 25.91 18.71 -1.51
C THR A 223 25.68 17.26 -1.91
N ARG A 224 25.81 16.27 -1.03
CA ARG A 224 25.47 14.88 -1.36
C ARG A 224 23.96 14.70 -1.53
N LEU A 225 23.55 13.66 -2.26
CA LEU A 225 22.16 13.21 -2.25
C LEU A 225 21.97 12.12 -1.21
N MET A 226 21.03 12.27 -0.29
CA MET A 226 20.57 11.17 0.54
C MET A 226 19.30 10.59 -0.07
N ALA A 227 19.34 9.29 -0.38
CA ALA A 227 18.24 8.54 -0.98
C ALA A 227 17.61 7.65 0.09
N ILE A 228 16.38 7.97 0.48
CA ILE A 228 15.69 7.35 1.60
C ILE A 228 14.63 6.39 1.07
N GLU A 229 14.69 5.15 1.53
CA GLU A 229 13.65 4.15 1.36
C GLU A 229 12.81 4.02 2.65
N CYS A 230 11.50 4.18 2.54
CA CYS A 230 10.57 3.96 3.65
C CYS A 230 10.17 2.48 3.69
N LYS A 231 10.70 1.75 4.67
CA LYS A 231 10.41 0.32 4.86
C LYS A 231 9.65 0.06 6.14
N VAL A 232 8.41 -0.36 5.97
CA VAL A 232 7.60 -0.97 7.04
C VAL A 232 7.57 -2.49 6.90
N SER A 233 7.78 -3.18 8.02
CA SER A 233 7.74 -4.64 8.08
C SER A 233 6.77 -5.10 9.17
N ASN A 234 5.87 -6.02 8.84
CA ASN A 234 4.93 -6.62 9.79
C ASN A 234 5.46 -7.90 10.46
N SER A 235 6.60 -8.43 10.01
CA SER A 235 7.19 -9.64 10.56
C SER A 235 8.69 -9.73 10.30
N ALA A 236 9.38 -10.40 11.21
CA ALA A 236 10.81 -10.68 11.11
C ALA A 236 11.20 -11.38 9.79
N THR A 237 10.34 -12.24 9.25
CA THR A 237 10.60 -12.95 7.98
C THR A 237 10.41 -12.05 6.77
N ASN A 238 9.33 -11.26 6.73
CA ASN A 238 9.07 -10.31 5.64
C ASN A 238 10.15 -9.21 5.57
N SER A 239 10.77 -8.88 6.72
CA SER A 239 11.85 -7.89 6.80
C SER A 239 13.04 -8.22 5.89
N VAL A 240 13.35 -9.50 5.62
CA VAL A 240 14.45 -9.90 4.70
C VAL A 240 14.16 -9.38 3.29
N LYS A 241 12.94 -9.63 2.80
CA LYS A 241 12.52 -9.21 1.45
C LYS A 241 12.52 -7.69 1.33
N ARG A 242 12.00 -6.99 2.34
CA ARG A 242 11.78 -5.53 2.31
C ARG A 242 13.06 -4.72 2.55
N LEU A 243 13.96 -5.21 3.40
CA LEU A 243 15.19 -4.51 3.73
C LEU A 243 16.35 -5.01 2.88
N ASN A 244 16.73 -6.28 3.04
CA ASN A 244 17.94 -6.82 2.42
C ASN A 244 17.78 -6.99 0.91
N ASN A 245 16.69 -7.59 0.44
CA ASN A 245 16.53 -7.88 -0.99
C ASN A 245 15.98 -6.70 -1.81
N ASP A 246 15.62 -5.60 -1.15
CA ASP A 246 15.07 -4.40 -1.79
C ASP A 246 15.91 -3.16 -1.44
N ALA A 247 15.76 -2.58 -0.25
CA ALA A 247 16.46 -1.33 0.11
C ALA A 247 18.00 -1.44 0.05
N ALA A 248 18.59 -2.52 0.58
CA ALA A 248 20.04 -2.70 0.55
C ALA A 248 20.56 -3.02 -0.86
N VAL A 249 19.77 -3.72 -1.69
CA VAL A 249 20.10 -3.88 -3.12
C VAL A 249 20.08 -2.52 -3.82
N LYS A 250 19.07 -1.68 -3.58
CA LYS A 250 19.02 -0.32 -4.14
C LYS A 250 20.21 0.52 -3.69
N ALA A 251 20.61 0.43 -2.42
CA ALA A 251 21.80 1.10 -1.90
C ALA A 251 23.06 0.74 -2.70
N GLU A 252 23.30 -0.55 -2.95
CA GLU A 252 24.43 -1.00 -3.77
C GLU A 252 24.38 -0.44 -5.20
N HIS A 253 23.19 -0.41 -5.82
CA HIS A 253 23.00 0.19 -7.14
C HIS A 253 23.32 1.69 -7.15
N TRP A 254 22.81 2.45 -6.19
CA TRP A 254 23.09 3.89 -6.10
C TRP A 254 24.57 4.16 -5.82
N ILE A 255 25.19 3.40 -4.91
CA ILE A 255 26.62 3.50 -4.62
C ILE A 255 27.45 3.17 -5.87
N LYS A 256 27.09 2.12 -6.61
CA LYS A 256 27.77 1.75 -7.86
C LYS A 256 27.67 2.84 -8.91
N GLN A 257 26.51 3.49 -9.02
CA GLN A 257 26.24 4.48 -10.06
C GLN A 257 26.79 5.88 -9.75
N PHE A 258 26.64 6.33 -8.51
CA PHE A 258 26.97 7.70 -8.11
C PHE A 258 28.24 7.79 -7.24
N GLY A 259 28.72 6.67 -6.70
CA GLY A 259 29.89 6.61 -5.83
C GLY A 259 29.55 6.91 -4.37
N THR A 260 30.34 6.35 -3.45
CA THR A 260 30.17 6.48 -1.98
C THR A 260 30.33 7.91 -1.45
N ILE A 261 30.96 8.79 -2.24
CA ILE A 261 31.19 10.18 -1.86
C ILE A 261 29.97 11.05 -2.16
N GLN A 262 29.13 10.66 -3.12
CA GLN A 262 28.09 11.52 -3.67
C GLN A 262 26.67 11.16 -3.22
N VAL A 263 26.45 9.90 -2.84
CA VAL A 263 25.14 9.41 -2.40
C VAL A 263 25.23 8.76 -1.03
N VAL A 264 24.20 9.00 -0.22
CA VAL A 264 24.00 8.37 1.08
C VAL A 264 22.70 7.56 1.03
N PRO A 265 22.76 6.25 0.72
CA PRO A 265 21.59 5.39 0.82
C PRO A 265 21.14 5.26 2.27
N ALA A 266 19.84 5.41 2.49
CA ALA A 266 19.25 5.34 3.80
C ALA A 266 17.91 4.60 3.76
N ALA A 267 17.53 4.03 4.89
CA ALA A 267 16.20 3.50 5.11
C ALA A 267 15.58 4.12 6.37
N ALA A 268 14.35 4.59 6.24
CA ALA A 268 13.46 4.89 7.36
C ALA A 268 12.68 3.62 7.70
N LEU A 269 12.77 3.15 8.95
CA LEU A 269 12.30 1.83 9.37
C LEU A 269 11.16 1.93 10.39
N ALA A 270 10.13 1.09 10.21
CA ALA A 270 9.06 0.89 11.19
C ALA A 270 8.56 -0.57 11.20
N GLY A 271 8.10 -1.00 12.37
CA GLY A 271 7.61 -2.36 12.58
C GLY A 271 8.69 -3.37 12.97
N VAL A 272 8.59 -4.59 12.45
CA VAL A 272 9.28 -5.77 12.97
C VAL A 272 10.44 -6.20 12.07
N PHE A 273 11.66 -6.15 12.61
CA PHE A 273 12.90 -6.53 11.92
C PHE A 273 13.74 -7.52 12.73
N LYS A 274 14.48 -8.39 12.04
CA LYS A 274 15.55 -9.17 12.69
C LYS A 274 16.81 -8.32 12.77
N VAL A 275 17.46 -8.31 13.92
CA VAL A 275 18.72 -7.57 14.15
C VAL A 275 19.83 -7.99 13.18
N LEU A 276 19.93 -9.28 12.85
CA LEU A 276 20.88 -9.79 11.86
C LEU A 276 20.69 -9.12 10.49
N ASN A 277 19.44 -8.96 10.06
CA ASN A 277 19.10 -8.36 8.77
C ASN A 277 19.45 -6.87 8.72
N LEU A 278 19.22 -6.15 9.83
CA LEU A 278 19.61 -4.75 10.00
C LEU A 278 21.13 -4.60 9.89
N ARG A 279 21.89 -5.46 10.58
CA ARG A 279 23.35 -5.44 10.51
C ARG A 279 23.86 -5.67 9.10
N GLN A 280 23.35 -6.71 8.43
CA GLN A 280 23.69 -7.02 7.04
C GLN A 280 23.34 -5.89 6.07
N ALA A 281 22.27 -5.14 6.31
CA ALA A 281 21.91 -4.00 5.48
C ALA A 281 22.92 -2.85 5.62
N GLN A 282 23.38 -2.55 6.85
CA GLN A 282 24.43 -1.55 7.07
C GLN A 282 25.77 -1.95 6.46
N GLU A 283 26.15 -3.23 6.57
CA GLU A 283 27.37 -3.78 5.95
C GLU A 283 27.37 -3.60 4.42
N ARG A 284 26.18 -3.47 3.81
CA ARG A 284 25.98 -3.22 2.37
C ARG A 284 25.85 -1.74 2.00
N GLY A 285 26.11 -0.84 2.95
CA GLY A 285 26.10 0.62 2.73
C GLY A 285 24.75 1.29 2.90
N LEU A 286 23.74 0.61 3.48
CA LEU A 286 22.44 1.20 3.80
C LEU A 286 22.44 1.77 5.22
N SER A 287 22.30 3.09 5.34
CA SER A 287 22.18 3.78 6.62
C SER A 287 20.78 3.59 7.21
N LEU A 288 20.66 3.36 8.51
CA LEU A 288 19.37 3.03 9.11
C LEU A 288 18.90 4.13 10.06
N PHE A 289 17.66 4.58 9.87
CA PHE A 289 16.96 5.52 10.73
C PHE A 289 15.59 4.95 11.08
N TRP A 290 15.14 5.15 12.31
CA TRP A 290 13.86 4.61 12.77
C TRP A 290 12.80 5.70 12.78
N SER A 291 11.58 5.36 12.40
CA SER A 291 10.45 6.30 12.41
C SER A 291 10.12 6.82 13.80
N HIS A 292 10.39 6.04 14.85
CA HIS A 292 10.25 6.47 16.25
C HIS A 292 11.39 7.35 16.75
N GLY A 293 12.40 7.60 15.92
CA GLY A 293 13.63 8.29 16.27
C GLY A 293 14.16 9.17 15.13
N LEU A 294 13.27 9.91 14.45
CA LEU A 294 13.64 10.76 13.31
C LEU A 294 14.59 11.91 13.68
N GLU A 295 14.71 12.26 14.96
CA GLU A 295 15.74 13.18 15.46
C GLU A 295 17.16 12.74 15.08
N ARG A 296 17.41 11.43 14.98
CA ARG A 296 18.72 10.90 14.54
C ARG A 296 18.97 11.14 13.06
N LEU A 297 17.92 11.13 12.23
CA LEU A 297 18.01 11.51 10.82
C LEU A 297 18.34 13.01 10.71
N GLY A 298 17.61 13.85 11.45
CA GLY A 298 17.86 15.30 11.46
C GLY A 298 19.28 15.64 11.95
N ALA A 299 19.72 15.03 13.05
CA ALA A 299 21.07 15.23 13.57
C ALA A 299 22.15 14.84 12.55
N PHE A 300 21.95 13.77 11.78
CA PHE A 300 22.86 13.43 10.69
C PHE A 300 22.83 14.48 9.57
N ILE A 301 21.63 14.90 9.12
CA ILE A 301 21.50 15.93 8.08
C ILE A 301 22.22 17.21 8.51
N ASP A 302 21.99 17.69 9.75
CA ASP A 302 22.65 18.87 10.30
C ASP A 302 24.17 18.69 10.47
N SER A 303 24.64 17.48 10.78
CA SER A 303 26.08 17.21 10.87
C SER A 303 26.82 17.32 9.52
N ALA A 304 26.09 17.28 8.41
CA ALA A 304 26.63 17.44 7.06
C ALA A 304 26.79 18.91 6.63
N ARG A 305 26.68 19.88 7.56
CA ARG A 305 26.93 21.31 7.30
C ARG A 305 28.40 21.63 7.02
#